data_AF-A0A420W5W5-F1
#
_entry.id   AF-A0A420W5W5-F1
#
_cell.length_a   1.000
_cell.length_b   1.000
_cell.length_c   1.000
_cell.angle_alpha   90.00
_cell.angle_beta   90.00
_cell.angle_gamma   90.00
#
_symmetry.space_group_name_H-M   'P 1'
#
loop_
_entity.id
_entity.type
_entity.pdbx_description
1 polymer ?
#
loop_
_entity_poly.entity_id
_entity_poly.type
_entity_poly.pdbx_seq_one_letter_code
_entity_poly.pdbx_strand_id
1 'polypeptide(L)'
;MKKVRFFSREGELISEIPVPEETCKELLKLPEKELLTEVAINLSLVLDREFGMKLKPDEILRELGKVEICGKEVNVEGGNPAR
;
A
#
# COMPACT_ATOMS: atom_id res chain seq x y z
N MET A 1 7.65 16.19 0.20
CA MET A 1 7.49 14.74 -0.03
C MET A 1 6.23 14.26 0.67
N LYS A 2 5.43 13.43 0.01
CA LYS A 2 4.29 12.73 0.61
C LYS A 2 4.72 11.31 0.96
N LYS A 3 3.86 10.56 1.66
CA LYS A 3 4.14 9.19 2.08
C LYS A 3 2.97 8.28 1.73
N VAL A 4 3.30 7.05 1.37
CA VAL A 4 2.37 5.93 1.35
C VAL A 4 2.72 5.03 2.52
N ARG A 5 1.77 4.76 3.40
CA ARG A 5 1.96 3.94 4.61
C ARG A 5 1.15 2.67 4.49
N PHE A 6 1.76 1.58 4.91
CA PHE A 6 1.21 0.24 4.83
C PHE A 6 0.99 -0.27 6.25
N PHE A 7 -0.23 -0.68 6.55
CA PHE A 7 -0.59 -1.17 7.89
C PHE A 7 -1.03 -2.62 7.83
N SER A 8 -0.62 -3.39 8.83
CA SER A 8 -1.08 -4.76 9.04
C SER A 8 -2.57 -4.79 9.35
N ARG A 9 -3.15 -5.99 9.34
CA ARG A 9 -4.54 -6.22 9.77
C ARG A 9 -4.80 -5.84 11.23
N GLU A 10 -3.76 -5.86 12.05
CA GLU A 10 -3.80 -5.46 13.45
C GLU A 10 -3.67 -3.94 13.65
N GLY A 11 -3.47 -3.19 12.55
CA GLY A 11 -3.32 -1.74 12.56
C GLY A 11 -1.89 -1.26 12.80
N GLU A 12 -0.91 -2.16 12.85
CA GLU A 12 0.50 -1.81 13.01
C GLU A 12 1.10 -1.30 11.71
N LEU A 13 1.99 -0.30 11.78
CA LEU A 13 2.70 0.20 10.61
C LEU A 13 3.76 -0.83 10.17
N ILE A 14 3.59 -1.41 8.98
CA ILE A 14 4.56 -2.33 8.37
C ILE A 14 5.67 -1.53 7.67
N SER A 15 5.30 -0.54 6.86
CA SER A 15 6.26 0.20 6.05
C SER A 15 5.74 1.57 5.64
N GLU A 16 6.65 2.49 5.33
CA GLU A 16 6.34 3.77 4.69
C GLU A 16 7.26 4.04 3.50
N ILE A 17 6.68 4.43 2.37
CA ILE A 17 7.39 4.77 1.14
C ILE A 17 7.25 6.28 0.89
N PRO A 18 8.34 7.04 0.81
CA PRO A 18 8.29 8.43 0.39
C PRO A 18 7.97 8.51 -1.11
N VAL A 19 6.97 9.30 -1.47
CA VAL A 19 6.56 9.52 -2.87
C VAL A 19 6.53 11.01 -3.23
N PRO A 20 6.86 11.37 -4.48
CA PRO A 20 6.66 12.71 -5.01
C PRO A 20 5.19 13.16 -4.95
N GLU A 21 4.97 14.48 -4.93
CA GLU A 21 3.61 15.03 -4.92
C GLU A 21 2.83 14.71 -6.20
N GLU A 22 3.50 14.64 -7.35
CA GLU A 22 2.86 14.23 -8.61
C GLU A 22 2.37 12.79 -8.55
N THR A 23 3.22 11.83 -8.15
CA THR A 23 2.84 10.42 -7.97
C THR A 23 1.64 10.30 -7.04
N CYS A 24 1.64 11.08 -5.96
CA CYS A 24 0.53 11.15 -5.03
C CYS A 24 -0.79 11.59 -5.69
N LYS A 25 -0.75 12.64 -6.53
CA LYS A 25 -1.93 13.12 -7.26
C LYS A 25 -2.45 12.10 -8.26
N GLU A 26 -1.55 11.40 -8.95
CA GLU A 26 -1.93 10.35 -9.90
C GLU A 26 -2.60 9.16 -9.17
N LEU A 27 -1.99 8.70 -8.07
CA LEU A 27 -2.58 7.63 -7.24
C LEU A 27 -3.97 8.01 -6.73
N LEU A 28 -4.17 9.24 -6.26
CA LEU A 28 -5.46 9.68 -5.72
C LEU A 28 -6.58 9.82 -6.77
N LYS A 29 -6.26 9.81 -8.07
CA LYS A 29 -7.24 9.79 -9.17
C LYS A 29 -7.75 8.39 -9.49
N LEU A 30 -7.00 7.35 -9.10
CA LEU A 30 -7.36 5.96 -9.40
C LEU A 30 -8.57 5.51 -8.56
N PRO A 31 -9.44 4.66 -9.11
CA PRO A 31 -10.47 4.00 -8.32
C PRO A 31 -9.80 3.07 -7.29
N GLU A 32 -10.46 2.85 -6.16
CA GLU A 32 -9.89 2.21 -4.98
C GLU A 32 -9.26 0.82 -5.27
N LYS A 33 -9.91 0.02 -6.11
CA LYS A 33 -9.39 -1.31 -6.48
C LYS A 33 -8.09 -1.23 -7.29
N GLU A 34 -8.04 -0.35 -8.28
CA GLU A 34 -6.84 -0.13 -9.08
C GLU A 34 -5.72 0.50 -8.25
N LEU A 35 -6.08 1.40 -7.34
CA LEU A 35 -5.17 2.06 -6.41
C LEU A 35 -4.45 1.05 -5.51
N LEU A 36 -5.18 0.10 -4.92
CA LEU A 36 -4.60 -0.94 -4.07
C LEU A 36 -3.63 -1.84 -4.85
N THR A 37 -4.02 -2.26 -6.06
CA THR A 37 -3.16 -3.07 -6.93
C THR A 37 -1.88 -2.31 -7.30
N GLU A 38 -2.00 -1.05 -7.72
CA GLU A 38 -0.86 -0.22 -8.11
C GLU A 38 0.11 -0.01 -6.93
N VAL A 39 -0.42 0.26 -5.75
CA VAL A 39 0.39 0.47 -4.55
C VAL A 39 1.07 -0.83 -4.09
N ALA A 40 0.40 -1.98 -4.21
CA ALA A 40 1.01 -3.28 -3.93
C ALA A 40 2.11 -3.67 -4.93
N ILE A 41 1.93 -3.36 -6.22
CA ILE A 41 2.96 -3.53 -7.25
C ILE A 41 4.19 -2.66 -6.93
N ASN A 42 3.98 -1.38 -6.60
CA ASN A 42 5.08 -0.49 -6.24
C ASN A 42 5.83 -0.97 -4.99
N LEU A 43 5.11 -1.45 -3.97
CA LEU A 43 5.74 -2.02 -2.78
C LEU A 43 6.52 -3.31 -3.12
N SER A 44 5.98 -4.19 -3.96
CA SER A 44 6.67 -5.39 -4.44
C SER A 44 8.02 -5.05 -5.09
N LEU A 45 8.04 -4.06 -5.99
CA LEU A 45 9.26 -3.60 -6.65
C LEU A 45 10.28 -3.01 -5.67
N VAL A 46 9.82 -2.26 -4.66
CA VAL A 46 10.69 -1.71 -3.62
C VAL A 46 11.27 -2.83 -2.76
N LEU A 47 10.47 -3.82 -2.37
CA LEU A 47 10.92 -4.96 -1.57
C LEU A 47 11.96 -5.83 -2.30
N ASP A 48 11.78 -6.05 -3.60
CA ASP A 48 12.77 -6.76 -4.42
C ASP A 48 14.06 -5.94 -4.55
N ARG A 49 13.95 -4.63 -4.81
CA ARG A 49 15.12 -3.75 -5.01
C ARG A 49 15.94 -3.55 -3.75
N GLU A 50 15.30 -3.28 -2.62
CA GLU A 50 15.98 -2.89 -1.37
C GLU A 50 16.37 -4.11 -0.52
N PHE A 51 15.59 -5.19 -0.59
CA PHE A 51 15.75 -6.36 0.29
C PHE A 51 15.90 -7.69 -0.45
N GLY A 52 15.81 -7.72 -1.79
CA GLY A 52 15.81 -8.95 -2.58
C GLY A 52 14.57 -9.82 -2.36
N MET A 53 13.49 -9.25 -1.81
CA MET A 53 12.26 -9.97 -1.47
C MET A 53 11.26 -9.90 -2.63
N LYS A 54 11.03 -11.04 -3.29
CA LYS A 54 10.07 -11.17 -4.38
C LYS A 54 8.69 -11.59 -3.87
N LEU A 55 7.93 -10.61 -3.39
CA LEU A 55 6.53 -10.81 -3.03
C LEU A 55 5.62 -10.41 -4.18
N LYS A 56 4.61 -11.23 -4.48
CA LYS A 56 3.58 -10.85 -5.45
C LYS A 56 2.65 -9.78 -4.83
N PRO A 57 2.06 -8.89 -5.65
CA PRO A 57 1.08 -7.91 -5.16
C PRO A 57 -0.06 -8.53 -4.35
N ASP A 58 -0.57 -9.71 -4.75
CA ASP A 58 -1.63 -10.42 -4.03
C ASP A 58 -1.18 -11.01 -2.68
N GLU A 59 0.11 -11.28 -2.50
CA GLU A 59 0.67 -11.69 -1.21
C GLU A 59 0.75 -10.49 -0.27
N ILE A 60 1.21 -9.35 -0.79
CA ILE A 60 1.25 -8.08 -0.07
C ILE A 60 -0.16 -7.68 0.39
N LEU A 61 -1.14 -7.66 -0.52
CA LEU A 61 -2.51 -7.28 -0.20
C LEU A 61 -3.16 -8.18 0.85
N ARG A 62 -2.74 -9.46 0.95
CA ARG A 62 -3.26 -10.36 1.98
C ARG A 62 -2.78 -9.99 3.38
N GLU A 63 -1.55 -9.49 3.52
CA GLU A 63 -1.00 -9.10 4.83
C GLU A 63 -1.49 -7.71 5.29
N LEU A 64 -1.94 -6.88 4.34
CA LEU A 64 -2.40 -5.53 4.62
C LEU A 64 -3.83 -5.50 5.16
N GLY A 65 -4.03 -4.70 6.20
CA GLY A 65 -5.36 -4.30 6.67
C GLY A 65 -5.79 -2.95 6.07
N LYS A 66 -4.84 -2.01 6.01
CA LYS A 66 -5.08 -0.63 5.59
C LYS A 66 -3.86 -0.07 4.86
N VAL A 67 -4.10 0.80 3.90
CA VAL A 67 -3.08 1.62 3.25
C VAL A 67 -3.46 3.08 3.42
N GLU A 68 -2.52 3.94 3.80
CA GLU A 68 -2.72 5.39 3.79
C GLU A 68 -1.89 6.01 2.67
N ILE A 69 -2.57 6.62 1.71
CA ILE A 69 -1.98 7.18 0.51
C ILE A 69 -2.08 8.69 0.62
N CYS A 70 -0.95 9.31 0.96
CA CYS A 70 -0.84 10.76 1.11
C CYS A 70 -1.84 11.39 2.10
N GLY A 71 -2.22 10.66 3.14
CA GLY A 71 -3.23 11.08 4.12
C GLY A 71 -4.67 10.65 3.80
N LYS A 72 -4.92 9.96 2.67
CA LYS A 72 -6.19 9.27 2.41
C LYS A 72 -6.07 7.81 2.84
N GLU A 73 -6.90 7.39 3.79
CA GLU A 73 -6.97 5.99 4.21
C GLU A 73 -7.83 5.16 3.24
N VAL A 74 -7.34 3.97 2.92
CA VAL A 74 -7.99 2.98 2.07
C VAL A 74 -7.93 1.64 2.79
N ASN A 75 -9.08 1.03 3.01
CA ASN A 75 -9.17 -0.30 3.61
C ASN A 75 -8.97 -1.35 2.52
N VAL A 76 -8.20 -2.40 2.83
CA VAL A 76 -8.03 -3.50 1.89
C VAL A 76 -9.17 -4.49 2.10
N GLU A 77 -10.05 -4.66 1.10
CA GLU A 77 -11.15 -5.64 1.19
C GLU A 77 -10.59 -7.06 1.46
N GLY A 78 -11.06 -7.69 2.54
CA GLY A 78 -10.53 -8.97 3.04
C GLY A 78 -9.46 -8.86 4.14
N GLY A 79 -8.98 -7.65 4.43
CA GLY A 79 -7.99 -7.32 5.48
C GLY A 79 -8.58 -7.02 6.86
N ASN A 80 -9.90 -7.07 7.04
CA ASN A 80 -10.53 -6.82 8.33
C ASN A 80 -11.85 -7.59 8.50
N PRO A 81 -11.87 -8.71 9.26
CA PRO A 81 -13.06 -9.20 9.94
C PRO A 81 -12.93 -8.95 11.45
N ALA A 82 -12.63 -7.72 11.88
CA ALA A 82 -12.84 -7.32 13.27
C ALA A 82 -14.14 -6.52 13.35
N ARG A 83 -15.22 -7.25 13.61
CA ARG A 83 -16.40 -6.72 14.29
C ARG A 83 -16.29 -7.09 15.76
#